data_AF-A0A3B9Z2N1-F1
#
_entry.id   AF-A0A3B9Z2N1-F1
#
_cell.length_a   1.000
_cell.length_b   1.000
_cell.length_c   1.000
_cell.angle_alpha   90.00
_cell.angle_beta   90.00
_cell.angle_gamma   90.00
#
_symmetry.space_group_name_H-M   'P 1'
#
loop_
_entity.id
_entity.type
_entity.pdbx_description
1 polymer ?
#
loop_
_entity_poly.entity_id
_entity_poly.type
_entity_poly.pdbx_seq_one_letter_code
_entity_poly.pdbx_strand_id
1 'polypeptide(L)' 'AFTGGSVDLIRRIRDATALRGGTCVVESAGGVPIDPILAWGPVRDDFTLMQRVKAQFDPKRTLNPGRFVGGI' A
#
# COMPACT_ATOMS: atom_id res chain seq x y z
N ALA A 1 10.00 1.00 13.89
CA ALA A 1 10.22 0.84 12.44
C ALA A 1 10.25 -0.65 12.13
N PHE A 2 9.70 -1.11 11.00
CA PHE A 2 9.84 -2.51 10.61
C PHE A 2 11.34 -2.82 10.52
N THR A 3 11.79 -3.87 11.20
CA THR A 3 13.18 -4.33 11.08
C THR A 3 13.39 -4.87 9.67
N GLY A 4 14.64 -4.92 9.21
CA GLY A 4 14.97 -5.48 7.88
C GLY A 4 14.39 -6.87 7.66
N GLY A 5 14.41 -7.72 8.70
CA GLY A 5 13.85 -9.07 8.63
C GLY A 5 12.35 -9.12 8.33
N SER A 6 11.54 -8.25 8.94
CA SER A 6 10.10 -8.21 8.67
C SER A 6 9.79 -7.67 7.27
N VAL A 7 10.54 -6.67 6.80
CA VAL A 7 10.40 -6.14 5.43
C VAL A 7 10.68 -7.24 4.40
N ASP A 8 11.76 -8.01 4.59
CA ASP A 8 12.15 -9.08 3.69
C ASP A 8 11.17 -10.26 3.70
N LEU A 9 10.55 -10.55 4.85
CA LEU A 9 9.49 -11.55 4.93
C LEU A 9 8.25 -11.11 4.15
N ILE A 10 7.81 -9.85 4.31
CA ILE A 10 6.66 -9.30 3.57
C ILE A 10 6.91 -9.35 2.06
N ARG A 11 8.11 -8.96 1.60
CA ARG A 11 8.48 -9.06 0.19
C ARG A 11 8.40 -10.49 -0.33
N ARG A 12 8.96 -11.46 0.39
CA ARG A 12 8.91 -12.88 0.01
C ARG A 12 7.50 -13.43 -0.07
N ILE A 13 6.64 -13.09 0.90
CA ILE A 13 5.22 -13.47 0.87
C ILE A 13 4.54 -12.86 -0.35
N ARG A 14 4.80 -11.58 -0.63
CA ARG A 14 4.21 -10.88 -1.78
C ARG A 14 4.63 -11.53 -3.09
N ASP A 15 5.90 -11.81 -3.29
CA ASP A 15 6.42 -12.46 -4.51
C ASP A 15 5.79 -13.85 -4.69
N ALA A 16 5.74 -14.65 -3.62
CA ALA A 16 5.13 -15.98 -3.65
C ALA A 16 3.62 -15.93 -3.96
N THR A 17 2.92 -14.88 -3.51
CA THR A 17 1.50 -14.69 -3.77
C THR A 17 1.26 -14.23 -5.20
N ALA A 18 2.09 -13.31 -5.71
CA ALA A 18 2.02 -12.81 -7.08
C ALA A 18 2.26 -13.92 -8.12
N LEU A 19 3.18 -14.86 -7.86
CA LEU A 19 3.40 -16.04 -8.70
C LEU A 19 2.15 -16.91 -8.90
N ARG A 20 1.15 -16.78 -8.02
CA ARG A 20 -0.14 -17.49 -8.09
C ARG A 20 -1.29 -16.59 -8.54
N GLY A 21 -1.00 -15.38 -9.03
CA GLY A 21 -2.00 -14.40 -9.44
C GLY A 21 -2.73 -13.72 -8.27
N GLY A 22 -2.25 -13.90 -7.03
CA GLY A 22 -2.85 -13.30 -5.84
C GLY A 22 -2.18 -11.99 -5.41
N THR A 23 -2.68 -11.41 -4.31
CA THR A 23 -2.18 -10.16 -3.73
C THR A 23 -1.97 -10.27 -2.23
N CYS A 24 -1.02 -9.51 -1.68
CA CYS A 24 -0.70 -9.49 -0.26
C CYS A 24 -0.61 -8.06 0.27
N VAL A 25 -1.35 -7.78 1.35
CA VAL A 25 -1.38 -6.51 2.08
C VAL A 25 -0.99 -6.74 3.54
N VAL A 26 -0.51 -5.67 4.19
CA VAL A 26 -0.25 -5.65 5.64
C VAL A 26 -1.41 -4.92 6.31
N GLU A 27 -2.27 -5.66 7.01
CA GLU A 27 -3.45 -5.09 7.67
C GLU A 27 -3.12 -4.32 8.95
N SER A 28 -2.07 -4.75 9.66
CA SER A 28 -1.65 -4.13 10.91
C SER A 28 -0.15 -4.21 11.11
N ALA A 29 0.39 -3.14 11.69
CA ALA A 29 1.81 -2.94 11.96
C ALA A 29 2.09 -2.65 13.43
N GLY A 30 1.11 -2.81 14.33
CA GLY A 30 1.29 -2.52 15.75
C GLY A 30 1.75 -1.09 16.06
N GLY A 31 1.25 -0.09 15.32
CA GLY A 31 1.62 1.32 15.48
C GLY A 31 2.97 1.70 14.85
N VAL A 32 3.66 0.77 14.20
CA VAL A 32 4.91 1.05 13.51
C VAL A 32 4.63 1.79 12.19
N PRO A 33 5.33 2.92 11.92
CA PRO A 33 5.26 3.57 10.60
C PRO A 33 5.69 2.60 9.50
N ILE A 34 4.83 2.44 8.49
CA ILE A 34 5.03 1.59 7.34
C ILE A 34 4.87 2.41 6.07
N ASP A 35 5.75 2.17 5.10
CA ASP A 35 5.64 2.74 3.77
C ASP A 35 4.37 2.22 3.05
N PRO A 36 3.65 3.06 2.28
CA PRO A 36 2.43 2.64 1.59
C PRO A 36 2.61 1.47 0.62
N ILE A 37 3.75 1.35 -0.06
CA ILE A 37 4.04 0.22 -0.95
C ILE A 37 4.26 -1.05 -0.12
N LEU A 38 4.93 -0.96 1.03
CA LEU A 38 5.07 -2.09 1.93
C LEU A 38 3.71 -2.52 2.49
N ALA A 39 2.83 -1.57 2.81
CA ALA A 39 1.49 -1.85 3.33
C ALA A 39 0.53 -2.42 2.27
N TRP A 40 0.37 -1.74 1.13
CA TRP A 40 -0.69 -2.02 0.16
C TRP A 40 -0.22 -2.84 -1.06
N GLY A 41 1.09 -2.88 -1.32
CA GLY A 41 1.65 -3.45 -2.54
C GLY A 41 1.99 -2.38 -3.58
N PRO A 42 2.46 -2.79 -4.78
CA PRO A 42 2.75 -1.85 -5.85
C PRO A 42 1.47 -1.21 -6.40
N VAL A 43 1.64 -0.10 -7.11
CA VAL A 43 0.57 0.51 -7.91
C VAL A 43 0.07 -0.50 -8.96
N ARG A 44 -1.24 -0.54 -9.16
CA ARG A 44 -1.93 -1.43 -10.12
C ARG A 44 -2.68 -0.59 -11.16
N ASP A 45 -3.20 -1.24 -12.19
CA ASP A 45 -3.84 -0.58 -13.34
C ASP A 45 -5.11 0.21 -12.96
N ASP A 46 -5.75 -0.16 -11.85
CA ASP A 46 -6.91 0.52 -11.27
C ASP A 46 -6.57 1.85 -10.55
N PHE A 47 -5.28 2.16 -10.37
CA PHE A 47 -4.85 3.33 -9.62
C PHE A 47 -5.33 4.66 -10.20
N THR A 48 -5.44 4.76 -11.53
CA THR A 48 -5.97 5.97 -12.18
C THR A 48 -7.44 6.22 -11.81
N LEU A 49 -8.24 5.16 -11.63
CA LEU A 49 -9.62 5.28 -11.15
C LEU A 49 -9.63 5.79 -9.71
N MET A 50 -8.82 5.21 -8.83
CA MET A 50 -8.72 5.62 -7.42
C MET A 50 -8.30 7.09 -7.27
N GLN A 51 -7.35 7.56 -8.08
CA GLN A 51 -6.95 8.97 -8.11
C GLN A 51 -8.12 9.90 -8.45
N ARG A 52 -8.96 9.53 -9.44
CA ARG A 52 -10.13 10.32 -9.82
C ARG A 52 -11.18 10.35 -8.72
N VAL A 53 -11.44 9.20 -8.08
CA VAL A 53 -12.34 9.11 -6.92
C VAL A 53 -11.82 10.02 -5.80
N LYS A 54 -10.54 9.94 -5.44
CA LYS A 54 -9.94 10.81 -4.42
C LYS A 54 -10.07 12.29 -4.76
N ALA A 55 -9.81 12.67 -6.01
CA ALA A 55 -9.91 14.05 -6.46
C ALA A 55 -11.35 14.61 -6.38
N GLN A 56 -12.37 13.78 -6.60
CA GLN A 56 -13.77 14.19 -6.50
C GLN A 56 -14.24 14.32 -5.04
N PHE A 57 -13.90 13.36 -4.19
CA PHE A 57 -14.40 13.32 -2.81
C PHE A 57 -13.54 14.08 -1.79
N ASP A 58 -12.23 14.21 -2.03
CA ASP A 58 -11.29 14.97 -1.20
C ASP A 58 -10.35 15.82 -2.04
N PRO A 59 -10.88 16.87 -2.70
CA PRO A 59 -10.10 17.72 -3.60
C PRO A 59 -8.96 18.47 -2.89
N LYS A 60 -9.06 18.65 -1.57
CA LYS A 60 -8.04 19.32 -0.75
C LYS A 60 -7.02 18.35 -0.14
N ARG A 61 -7.15 17.04 -0.39
CA ARG A 61 -6.29 15.98 0.17
C ARG A 61 -6.15 16.04 1.69
N THR A 62 -7.23 16.35 2.40
CA THR A 62 -7.23 16.48 3.87
C THR A 62 -7.43 15.14 4.58
N LEU A 63 -8.14 14.20 3.94
CA LEU A 63 -8.46 12.91 4.52
C LEU A 63 -7.26 11.98 4.37
N ASN A 64 -6.53 11.82 5.46
CA ASN A 64 -5.48 10.80 5.63
C ASN A 64 -4.35 10.88 4.57
N PRO A 65 -3.58 11.99 4.53
CA PRO A 65 -2.67 12.31 3.44
C PRO A 65 -1.56 11.27 3.27
N GLY A 66 -1.37 10.79 2.03
CA GLY A 66 -0.26 9.91 1.66
C GLY A 66 -0.29 8.51 2.27
N ARG A 67 -1.43 8.09 2.84
CA ARG A 67 -1.57 6.75 3.43
C ARG A 67 -1.67 5.65 2.38
N PHE A 68 -2.16 5.96 1.18
CA PHE A 68 -2.18 5.00 0.08
C PHE A 68 -0.99 5.20 -0.87
N VAL A 69 -0.79 4.23 -1.77
CA VAL A 69 0.28 4.28 -2.77
C VAL A 69 0.11 5.49 -3.69
N GLY A 70 1.23 6.00 -4.22
CA GLY A 70 1.23 7.16 -5.11
C GLY A 70 0.73 8.47 -4.48
N GLY A 71 0.65 8.54 -3.15
CA GLY A 71 0.38 9.78 -2.42
C GLY A 71 -1.09 10.20 -2.37
N ILE A 72 -2.03 9.29 -2.63
CA ILE A 72 -3.48 9.53 -2.46
C ILE A 72 -4.03 9.08 -1.11
#